data_AF-A0A0J8FB85-F1
#
_entry.id   AF-A0A0J8FB85-F1
#
_cell.length_a   1.000
_cell.length_b   1.000
_cell.length_c   1.000
_cell.angle_alpha   90.00
_cell.angle_beta   90.00
_cell.angle_gamma   90.00
#
_symmetry.space_group_name_H-M   'P 1'
#
loop_
_entity.id
_entity.type
_entity.pdbx_description
1 polymer ?
#
loop_
_entity_poly.entity_id
_entity_poly.type
_entity_poly.pdbx_seq_one_letter_code
_entity_poly.pdbx_strand_id
1 'polypeptide(L)' 'MSTGSIDQELVDELLSVCRTAVGDELRSITYFTEDEVEQLYLRSDLERTADLVGTRRPPRLVSP' A
#
# COMPACT_ATOMS: atom_id res chain seq x y z
N MET A 1 2.68 12.60 -23.90
CA MET A 1 3.37 12.61 -22.59
C MET A 1 2.29 12.59 -21.52
N SER A 2 1.79 11.41 -21.17
CA SER A 2 0.94 11.21 -19.99
C SER A 2 1.51 9.99 -19.32
N THR A 3 2.69 10.19 -18.74
CA THR A 3 3.41 9.17 -18.01
C THR A 3 2.73 9.05 -16.66
N GLY A 4 2.17 7.87 -16.42
CA GLY A 4 1.60 7.39 -15.19
C GLY A 4 2.19 8.01 -13.92
N SER A 5 1.51 9.01 -13.38
CA SER A 5 1.80 9.57 -12.07
C SER A 5 0.47 10.07 -11.56
N ILE A 6 0.01 9.50 -10.45
CA ILE A 6 -1.33 9.71 -9.93
C ILE A 6 -1.54 11.19 -9.58
N ASP A 7 -2.74 11.71 -9.82
CA ASP A 7 -3.06 13.10 -9.48
C ASP A 7 -2.79 13.37 -8.00
N GLN A 8 -2.02 14.42 -7.70
CA GLN A 8 -1.65 14.77 -6.34
C GLN A 8 -2.87 15.05 -5.44
N GLU A 9 -3.95 15.56 -6.02
CA GLU A 9 -5.23 15.78 -5.32
C GLU A 9 -5.87 14.44 -4.87
N LEU A 10 -5.83 13.42 -5.72
CA LEU A 10 -6.32 12.09 -5.40
C LEU A 10 -5.48 11.43 -4.30
N VAL A 11 -4.16 11.63 -4.34
CA VAL A 11 -3.24 11.14 -3.30
C VAL A 11 -3.59 11.76 -1.93
N ASP A 12 -3.85 13.07 -1.89
CA ASP A 12 -4.19 13.79 -0.67
C ASP A 12 -5.56 13.35 -0.12
N GLU A 13 -6.54 13.13 -1.00
CA GLU A 13 -7.85 12.62 -0.62
C GLU A 13 -7.76 11.20 -0.03
N LEU A 14 -7.04 10.29 -0.70
CA LEU A 14 -6.82 8.93 -0.21
C LEU A 14 -6.13 8.92 1.15
N LEU A 15 -5.12 9.77 1.34
CA LEU A 15 -4.45 9.96 2.63
C LEU A 15 -5.42 10.40 3.72
N SER A 16 -6.26 11.40 3.42
CA SER A 16 -7.22 11.95 4.36
C SER A 16 -8.28 10.92 4.77
N VAL A 17 -8.85 10.19 3.80
CA VAL A 17 -9.84 9.14 4.04
C VAL A 17 -9.23 7.98 4.81
N CYS A 18 -8.06 7.49 4.41
CA CYS A 18 -7.38 6.38 5.09
C CYS A 18 -6.99 6.75 6.51
N ARG A 19 -6.52 7.99 6.78
CA ARG A 19 -6.27 8.45 8.15
C ARG A 19 -7.54 8.57 8.98
N THR A 20 -8.66 8.91 8.36
CA THR A 20 -9.94 8.99 9.09
C THR A 20 -10.50 7.61 9.40
N ALA A 21 -10.39 6.67 8.47
CA ALA A 21 -10.94 5.32 8.60
C ALA A 21 -10.05 4.38 9.44
N VAL A 22 -8.73 4.42 9.22
CA VAL A 22 -7.75 3.55 9.90
C VAL A 22 -7.16 4.24 11.14
N GLY A 23 -7.10 5.56 11.13
CA GLY A 23 -6.49 6.32 12.23
C GLY A 23 -4.97 6.23 12.21
N ASP A 24 -4.39 6.21 13.41
CA ASP A 24 -2.95 6.22 13.62
C ASP A 24 -2.27 4.92 13.18
N GLU A 25 -3.03 3.82 13.06
CA GLU A 25 -2.50 2.50 12.65
C GLU A 25 -2.19 2.39 11.15
N LEU A 26 -2.46 3.43 10.35
CA LEU A 26 -2.20 3.44 8.91
C LEU A 26 -0.69 3.36 8.62
N ARG A 27 -0.22 2.20 8.13
CA ARG A 27 1.21 1.95 7.87
C ARG A 27 1.67 2.25 6.44
N SER A 28 0.83 1.99 5.45
CA SER A 28 1.17 2.23 4.05
C SER A 28 -0.08 2.37 3.19
N ILE A 29 0.02 3.14 2.12
CA ILE A 29 -0.96 3.19 1.04
C ILE A 29 -0.23 2.88 -0.26
N THR A 30 -0.72 1.89 -0.99
CA THR A 30 -0.22 1.49 -2.30
C THR A 30 -1.37 1.50 -3.28
N TYR A 31 -1.19 2.20 -4.38
CA TYR A 31 -2.16 2.32 -5.45
C TYR A 31 -1.75 1.42 -6.61
N PHE A 32 -2.66 0.56 -7.03
CA PHE A 32 -2.44 -0.40 -8.10
C PHE A 32 -3.27 0.04 -9.30
N THR A 33 -2.62 0.29 -10.42
CA THR A 33 -3.28 0.46 -11.72
C THR A 33 -3.00 -0.74 -12.61
N GLU A 34 -3.62 -0.76 -13.79
CA GLU A 34 -3.39 -1.82 -14.76
C GLU A 34 -1.94 -1.85 -15.29
N ASP A 35 -1.26 -0.70 -15.29
CA ASP A 35 0.08 -0.54 -15.88
C ASP A 35 1.19 -0.44 -14.81
N GLU A 36 0.86 0.03 -13.60
CA GLU A 36 1.85 0.36 -12.59
C GLU A 36 1.36 0.16 -11.14
N VAL A 37 2.33 0.11 -10.24
CA VAL A 37 2.09 0.08 -8.79
C VAL A 37 2.83 1.26 -8.18
N GLU A 38 2.09 2.20 -7.60
CA GLU A 38 2.64 3.42 -7.01
C GLU A 38 2.45 3.42 -5.48
N GLN A 39 3.53 3.69 -4.75
CA GLN A 39 3.49 3.78 -3.30
C GLN A 39 3.20 5.22 -2.86
N LEU A 40 1.96 5.47 -2.45
CA LEU A 40 1.46 6.81 -2.11
C LEU A 40 1.82 7.24 -0.69
N TYR A 41 1.93 6.30 0.24
CA TYR A 41 2.27 6.60 1.64
C TYR A 41 3.04 5.46 2.30
N LEU A 42 4.00 5.83 3.13
CA LEU A 42 4.67 4.94 4.07
C LEU A 42 4.85 5.69 5.37
N ARG A 43 4.42 5.08 6.47
CA ARG A 43 4.62 5.64 7.81
C ARG A 43 6.12 5.66 8.11
N SER A 44 6.64 6.78 8.59
CA SER A 44 8.09 7.03 8.72
C SER A 44 8.81 6.10 9.71
N ASP A 45 8.06 5.44 10.60
CA ASP A 45 8.56 4.40 11.52
C ASP A 45 8.67 3.02 10.85
N LEU A 46 8.00 2.82 9.72
CA LEU A 46 8.15 1.67 8.87
C LEU A 46 9.17 2.03 7.79
N GLU A 47 10.46 1.79 8.07
CA GLU A 47 11.46 1.78 6.99
C GLU A 47 10.98 0.83 5.88
N ARG A 48 11.34 1.15 4.63
CA ARG A 48 10.88 0.63 3.30
C ARG A 48 10.81 -0.89 3.08
N THR A 49 10.84 -1.67 4.14
CA THR A 49 10.55 -3.09 4.29
C THR A 49 9.05 -3.42 4.27
N ALA A 50 8.21 -2.62 3.61
CA ALA A 50 6.99 -3.16 3.01
C ALA A 50 7.40 -3.94 1.74
N ASP A 51 8.28 -4.92 1.94
CA ASP A 51 8.61 -5.92 0.95
C ASP A 51 7.32 -6.72 0.74
N LEU A 52 6.74 -6.58 -0.46
CA LEU A 52 5.51 -7.28 -0.86
C LEU A 52 5.67 -8.82 -0.86
N VAL A 53 6.80 -9.38 -0.40
CA VAL A 53 6.99 -10.80 -0.11
C VAL A 53 6.76 -11.07 1.38
N GLY A 54 5.50 -11.20 1.80
CA GLY A 54 5.24 -11.42 3.24
C GLY A 54 3.94 -12.05 3.71
N THR A 55 2.94 -12.31 2.86
CA THR A 55 1.69 -12.92 3.34
C THR A 55 1.14 -14.05 2.48
N ARG A 56 2.00 -14.80 1.77
CA ARG A 56 1.60 -16.14 1.32
C ARG A 56 1.97 -17.16 2.40
N ARG A 57 1.08 -17.38 3.37
CA ARG A 57 1.14 -18.57 4.23
C ARG A 57 0.73 -19.78 3.38
N PRO A 58 1.63 -20.72 3.03
CA PRO A 58 1.20 -21.94 2.37
C PRO A 58 0.34 -22.77 3.36
N PRO A 59 -0.73 -23.43 2.89
CA PRO A 59 -1.47 -24.36 3.73
C PRO A 59 -0.51 -25.46 4.20
N ARG A 60 -0.48 -25.72 5.52
CA ARG A 60 0.25 -26.85 6.09
C ARG A 60 -0.41 -28.12 5.58
N LEU A 61 0.27 -28.86 4.71
CA LEU A 61 -0.12 -30.21 4.36
C LEU A 61 0.05 -31.06 5.62
N VAL A 62 -1.06 -31.48 6.24
CA VAL A 62 -1.05 -32.60 7.17
C VAL A 62 -0.79 -33.85 6.35
N SER A 63 0.33 -34.51 6.61
CA SER A 63 0.60 -35.83 6.03
C SER A 63 -0.15 -36.89 6.83
N PRO A 64 -0.69 -37.94 6.19
CA PRO A 64 -1.46 -39.01 6.82
C PRO A 64 -0.62 -39.93 7.72
#